data_AF-A0A645HK36-F1
#
_entry.id   AF-A0A645HK36-F1
#
_cell.length_a   1.000
_cell.length_b   1.000
_cell.length_c   1.000
_cell.angle_alpha   90.00
_cell.angle_beta   90.00
_cell.angle_gamma   90.00
#
_symmetry.space_group_name_H-M   'P 1'
#
loop_
_entity.id
_entity.type
_entity.pdbx_description
1 polymer ?
#
loop_
_entity_poly.entity_id
_entity_poly.type
_entity_poly.pdbx_seq_one_letter_code
_entity_poly.pdbx_strand_id
1 'polypeptide(L)'
;MNVVSSVDDRITRIETGAEREIMRIVEAGCSSPIGIYAREENGALRITGVSFIDGIEPIKIDCLVPLNYTEVDLIAVADSLRGASR
;
A
#
# COMPACT_ATOMS: atom_id res chain seq x y z
N MET A 1 8.35 16.75 26.75
CA MET A 1 7.53 17.18 25.60
C MET A 1 8.15 16.59 24.35
N ASN A 2 7.43 15.73 23.63
CA ASN A 2 7.95 15.14 22.39
C ASN A 2 7.57 16.06 21.22
N VAL A 3 8.54 16.77 20.66
CA VAL A 3 8.30 17.75 19.58
C VAL A 3 7.76 17.07 18.30
N VAL A 4 8.04 15.78 18.11
CA VAL A 4 7.59 15.05 16.92
C VAL A 4 6.09 14.77 16.95
N SER A 5 5.50 14.60 18.14
CA SER A 5 4.07 14.28 18.23
C SER A 5 3.15 15.44 17.84
N SER A 6 3.63 16.69 17.84
CA SER A 6 2.82 17.85 17.43
C SER A 6 2.70 18.03 15.92
N VAL A 7 3.53 17.32 15.14
CA VAL A 7 3.49 17.34 13.67
C VAL A 7 3.01 16.01 13.08
N ASP A 8 2.61 15.08 13.94
CA ASP A 8 2.16 13.76 13.55
C ASP A 8 0.67 13.78 13.17
N ASP A 9 0.39 13.63 11.88
CA ASP A 9 -0.98 13.41 11.43
C ASP A 9 -1.30 11.91 11.44
N ARG A 10 -2.33 11.54 12.21
CA ARG A 10 -2.72 10.14 12.40
C ARG A 10 -3.17 9.48 11.10
N ILE A 11 -3.89 10.20 10.24
CA ILE A 11 -4.44 9.63 9.00
C ILE A 11 -3.31 9.40 8.00
N THR A 12 -2.45 10.41 7.79
CA THR A 12 -1.26 10.30 6.94
C THR A 12 -0.34 9.17 7.42
N ARG A 13 -0.17 8.98 8.73
CA ARG A 13 0.61 7.86 9.28
C ARG A 13 0.01 6.50 8.92
N ILE A 14 -1.31 6.36 8.96
CA ILE A 14 -2.00 5.10 8.61
C ILE A 14 -1.87 4.85 7.10
N GLU A 15 -2.17 5.86 6.27
CA GLU A 15 -2.08 5.80 4.81
C GLU A 15 -0.66 5.41 4.36
N THR A 16 0.33 6.21 4.73
CA THR A 16 1.73 5.96 4.36
C THR A 16 2.31 4.71 5.04
N GLY A 17 1.78 4.33 6.20
CA GLY A 17 2.11 3.08 6.87
C GLY A 17 1.75 1.87 6.01
N ALA A 18 0.52 1.83 5.49
CA ALA A 18 0.08 0.76 4.58
C ALA A 18 0.88 0.73 3.27
N GLU A 19 1.13 1.89 2.65
CA GLU A 19 1.95 1.98 1.43
C GLU A 19 3.34 1.38 1.63
N ARG A 20 4.03 1.78 2.70
CA ARG A 20 5.39 1.33 3.02
C ARG A 20 5.43 -0.15 3.37
N GLU A 21 4.39 -0.64 4.05
CA GLU A 21 4.25 -2.05 4.39
C GLU A 21 4.12 -2.92 3.14
N ILE A 22 3.21 -2.55 2.23
CA ILE A 22 3.03 -3.25 0.94
C ILE A 22 4.34 -3.24 0.15
N MET A 23 4.99 -2.07 0.02
CA MET A 23 6.29 -1.94 -0.66
C MET A 23 7.37 -2.84 -0.04
N ARG A 24 7.37 -3.00 1.29
CA ARG A 24 8.28 -3.93 1.97
C ARG A 24 7.95 -5.39 1.66
N ILE A 25 6.67 -5.78 1.69
CA ILE A 25 6.22 -7.14 1.39
C ILE A 25 6.55 -7.52 -0.06
N VAL A 26 6.41 -6.57 -1.01
CA VAL A 26 6.80 -6.80 -2.41
C VAL A 26 8.32 -6.70 -2.65
N GLU A 27 9.12 -6.50 -1.60
CA GLU A 27 10.57 -6.28 -1.67
C GLU A 27 10.97 -5.17 -2.67
N ALA A 28 10.10 -4.17 -2.81
CA ALA A 28 10.28 -3.08 -3.75
C ALA A 28 11.14 -1.95 -3.15
N GLY A 29 11.98 -1.36 -4.00
CA GLY A 29 12.74 -0.15 -3.71
C GLY A 29 12.38 1.00 -4.66
N CYS A 30 13.13 2.12 -4.58
CA CYS A 30 12.90 3.31 -5.40
C CYS A 30 12.98 3.10 -6.93
N SER A 31 13.65 2.04 -7.38
CA SER A 31 13.73 1.67 -8.80
C SER A 31 12.72 0.58 -9.19
N SER A 32 11.91 0.10 -8.25
CA SER A 32 10.88 -0.88 -8.55
C SER A 32 9.76 -0.21 -9.35
N PRO A 33 9.28 -0.81 -10.44
CA PRO A 33 8.20 -0.26 -11.25
C PRO A 33 6.83 -0.47 -10.61
N ILE A 34 6.71 -0.16 -9.31
CA ILE A 34 5.52 -0.35 -8.49
C ILE A 34 5.13 0.99 -7.87
N GLY A 35 3.87 1.39 -8.04
CA GLY A 35 3.27 2.54 -7.38
C GLY A 35 2.14 2.09 -6.47
N ILE A 36 2.10 2.61 -5.24
CA ILE A 36 1.05 2.37 -4.25
C ILE A 36 0.59 3.70 -3.71
N TYR A 37 -0.72 3.87 -3.59
CA TYR A 37 -1.36 5.02 -2.97
C TYR A 37 -2.48 4.53 -2.05
N ALA A 38 -2.42 4.93 -0.78
CA ALA A 38 -3.44 4.65 0.20
C ALA A 38 -4.15 5.93 0.61
N ARG A 39 -5.47 5.85 0.77
CA ARG A 39 -6.29 6.98 1.19
C ARG A 39 -7.40 6.54 2.13
N GLU A 40 -7.57 7.24 3.25
CA GLU A 40 -8.74 7.03 4.09
C GLU A 40 -9.98 7.58 3.38
N GLU A 41 -10.98 6.72 3.20
CA GLU A 41 -12.28 7.06 2.62
C GLU A 41 -13.38 6.31 3.38
N ASN A 42 -14.29 7.06 4.02
CA ASN A 42 -15.49 6.54 4.69
C ASN A 42 -15.21 5.47 5.77
N GLY A 43 -14.13 5.61 6.54
CA GLY A 43 -13.77 4.69 7.61
C GLY A 43 -13.06 3.42 7.13
N ALA A 44 -12.65 3.36 5.87
CA ALA A 44 -11.82 2.33 5.29
C ALA A 44 -10.59 2.95 4.64
N LEU A 45 -9.60 2.12 4.33
CA LEU A 45 -8.43 2.54 3.58
C LEU A 45 -8.57 2.02 2.15
N ARG A 46 -8.75 2.92 1.20
CA ARG A 46 -8.71 2.60 -0.22
C ARG A 46 -7.25 2.54 -0.68
N ILE A 47 -6.87 1.43 -1.29
CA ILE A 47 -5.54 1.21 -1.82
C ILE A 47 -5.65 1.11 -3.33
N THR A 48 -4.96 2.00 -4.02
CA THR A 48 -4.75 1.93 -5.45
C THR A 48 -3.29 1.58 -5.71
N GLY A 49 -3.05 0.62 -6.60
CA GLY A 49 -1.69 0.17 -6.90
C GLY A 49 -1.53 -0.19 -8.35
N VAL A 50 -0.30 -0.06 -8.85
CA VAL A 50 0.09 -0.47 -10.20
C VAL A 50 1.48 -1.08 -10.18
N SER A 51 1.67 -2.20 -10.87
CA SER A 51 2.99 -2.75 -11.17
C SER A 51 3.18 -2.83 -12.69
N PHE A 52 4.36 -2.43 -13.16
CA PHE A 52 4.74 -2.58 -14.56
C PHE A 52 5.80 -3.67 -14.69
N ILE A 53 5.61 -4.55 -15.67
CA ILE A 53 6.59 -5.57 -16.04
C ILE A 53 6.82 -5.40 -17.54
N ASP A 54 8.08 -5.31 -17.96
CA ASP A 54 8.42 -5.08 -19.37
C ASP A 54 7.78 -6.15 -20.27
N GLY A 55 7.08 -5.69 -21.32
CA GLY A 55 6.41 -6.56 -22.28
C GLY A 55 5.10 -7.17 -21.79
N ILE A 56 4.58 -6.77 -20.62
CA ILE A 56 3.29 -7.23 -20.07
C ILE A 56 2.40 -6.02 -19.78
N GLU A 57 1.08 -6.18 -19.89
CA GLU A 57 0.13 -5.17 -19.45
C GLU A 57 0.30 -4.87 -17.95
N PRO A 58 0.22 -3.60 -17.51
CA PRO A 58 0.37 -3.25 -16.11
C PRO A 58 -0.72 -3.90 -15.26
N ILE A 59 -0.34 -4.49 -14.14
CA ILE A 59 -1.29 -5.02 -13.16
C ILE A 59 -1.75 -3.84 -12.31
N LYS A 60 -3.07 -3.62 -12.25
CA LYS A 60 -3.68 -2.55 -11.47
C LYS A 60 -4.59 -3.13 -10.41
N ILE A 61 -4.54 -2.56 -9.22
CA ILE A 61 -5.44 -2.90 -8.13
C ILE A 61 -6.15 -1.64 -7.63
N ASP A 62 -7.37 -1.83 -7.16
CA ASP A 62 -8.19 -0.83 -6.48
C ASP A 62 -9.08 -1.59 -5.50
N CYS A 63 -8.74 -1.51 -4.21
CA CYS A 63 -9.40 -2.28 -3.18
C CYS A 63 -9.58 -1.48 -1.90
N LEU A 64 -10.54 -1.91 -1.07
CA LEU A 64 -10.76 -1.37 0.26
C LEU A 64 -10.24 -2.37 1.29
N VAL A 65 -9.47 -1.90 2.26
CA VAL A 65 -9.11 -2.64 3.46
C VAL A 65 -9.63 -1.92 4.71
N PRO A 66 -9.85 -2.62 5.83
CA PRO A 66 -10.25 -1.98 7.08
C PRO A 66 -9.21 -0.93 7.53
N LEU A 67 -9.64 0.14 8.21
CA LEU A 67 -8.70 1.16 8.74
C LEU A 67 -7.77 0.58 9.82
N ASN A 68 -8.20 -0.50 10.47
CA ASN A 68 -7.42 -1.32 11.40
C ASN A 68 -6.82 -2.55 10.70
N TYR A 69 -6.40 -2.40 9.45
CA TYR A 69 -5.82 -3.48 8.65
C TYR A 69 -4.75 -4.24 9.43
N THR A 70 -4.66 -5.52 9.12
CA THR A 70 -3.66 -6.45 9.62
C THR A 70 -2.58 -6.66 8.57
N GLU A 71 -1.49 -7.30 8.95
CA GLU A 71 -0.46 -7.73 8.00
C GLU A 71 -1.04 -8.67 6.92
N VAL A 72 -2.00 -9.52 7.27
CA VAL A 72 -2.67 -10.44 6.33
C VAL A 72 -3.43 -9.67 5.25
N ASP A 73 -4.10 -8.58 5.60
CA ASP A 73 -4.81 -7.74 4.64
C ASP A 73 -3.84 -7.15 3.61
N LEU A 74 -2.66 -6.71 4.07
CA LEU A 74 -1.66 -6.08 3.21
C LEU A 74 -0.87 -7.10 2.37
N ILE A 75 -0.69 -8.33 2.86
CA ILE A 75 -0.17 -9.44 2.06
C ILE A 75 -1.11 -9.74 0.88
N ALA A 76 -2.42 -9.80 1.11
CA ALA A 76 -3.38 -10.05 0.03
C ALA A 76 -3.33 -8.95 -1.06
N VAL A 77 -3.13 -7.70 -0.66
CA VAL A 77 -2.93 -6.56 -1.57
C VAL A 77 -1.62 -6.73 -2.35
N ALA A 78 -0.52 -7.05 -1.66
CA ALA A 78 0.80 -7.28 -2.28
C ALA A 78 0.80 -8.44 -3.27
N ASP A 79 0.15 -9.56 -2.95
CA ASP A 79 0.01 -10.72 -3.83
C ASP A 79 -0.79 -10.38 -5.10
N SER A 80 -1.81 -9.54 -4.96
CA SER A 80 -2.59 -9.04 -6.09
C SER A 80 -1.72 -8.21 -7.05
N LEU A 81 -0.75 -7.44 -6.53
CA LEU A 81 0.18 -6.63 -7.32
C LEU A 81 1.30 -7.43 -7.99
N ARG A 82 1.74 -8.53 -7.37
CA ARG A 82 2.66 -9.50 -7.99
C ARG A 82 1.98 -10.28 -9.11
N GLY A 83 0.64 -10.21 -9.19
CA GLY A 83 -0.18 -10.97 -10.11
C GLY A 83 -0.18 -12.43 -9.67
N ALA A 84 -0.80 -12.72 -8.51
CA ALA A 84 -1.11 -14.05 -7.98
C ALA A 84 -0.22 -15.15 -8.59
N SER A 85 0.96 -15.35 -7.98
CA SER A 85 1.92 -16.39 -8.38
C SER A 85 1.18 -17.63 -8.88
N ARG A 86 1.43 -18.00 -10.14
CA ARG A 86 1.06 -19.31 -10.65
C ARG A 86 1.58 -20.42 -9.76
#